data_AF-A0A359FZE0-F1
#
_entry.id   AF-A0A359FZE0-F1
#
_cell.length_a   1.000
_cell.length_b   1.000
_cell.length_c   1.000
_cell.angle_alpha   90.00
_cell.angle_beta   90.00
_cell.angle_gamma   90.00
#
_symmetry.space_group_name_H-M   'P 1'
#
loop_
_entity.id
_entity.type
_entity.pdbx_description
1 polymer ?
#
loop_
_entity_poly.entity_id
_entity_poly.type
_entity_poly.pdbx_seq_one_letter_code
_entity_poly.pdbx_strand_id
1 'polypeptide(L)'
;ENIREVIAKGAKEIVLTGVNISRYESEGLKFSALVDKILNLDGDFRLRISSIEPDRFDEHFFTLVGHPKLAPHLHLCLQSGSERILLQMRRMYSAKDFMTIVERIRSVNPNFNFTTDIIVGFP
;
A
#
# COMPACT_ATOMS: atom_id res chain seq x y z
N GLU A 1 12.90 -11.14 -10.77
CA GLU A 1 14.25 -11.71 -10.58
C GLU A 1 14.89 -11.28 -9.27
N ASN A 2 15.19 -9.99 -9.08
CA ASN A 2 15.83 -9.47 -7.86
C ASN A 2 15.23 -10.00 -6.54
N ILE A 3 13.89 -10.06 -6.43
CA ILE A 3 13.21 -10.60 -5.23
C ILE A 3 13.55 -12.07 -4.97
N ARG A 4 13.62 -12.92 -6.02
CA ARG A 4 13.99 -14.33 -5.86
C ARG A 4 15.44 -14.47 -5.37
N GLU A 5 16.34 -13.64 -5.88
CA GLU A 5 17.75 -13.64 -5.47
C GLU A 5 17.92 -13.29 -3.99
N VAL A 6 17.19 -12.27 -3.50
CA VAL A 6 17.30 -11.88 -2.08
C VAL A 6 16.63 -12.91 -1.16
N ILE A 7 15.53 -13.54 -1.59
CA ILE A 7 14.92 -14.67 -0.86
C ILE A 7 15.91 -15.84 -0.77
N ALA A 8 16.57 -16.18 -1.88
CA ALA A 8 17.59 -17.24 -1.93
C ALA A 8 18.80 -16.94 -1.02
N LYS A 9 19.11 -15.66 -0.78
CA LYS A 9 20.12 -15.20 0.19
C LYS A 9 19.63 -15.21 1.64
N GLY A 10 18.39 -15.65 1.90
CA GLY A 10 17.84 -15.79 3.24
C GLY A 10 17.05 -14.57 3.75
N ALA A 11 16.71 -13.60 2.89
CA ALA A 11 15.87 -12.47 3.29
C ALA A 11 14.49 -12.95 3.76
N LYS A 12 14.10 -12.53 4.96
CA LYS A 12 12.81 -12.88 5.59
C LYS A 12 11.73 -11.81 5.40
N GLU A 13 12.12 -10.61 5.00
CA GLU A 13 11.19 -9.53 4.70
C GLU A 13 11.61 -8.80 3.42
N ILE A 14 10.65 -8.60 2.53
CA ILE A 14 10.78 -7.80 1.32
C ILE A 14 9.96 -6.53 1.53
N VAL A 15 10.59 -5.37 1.44
CA VAL A 15 9.91 -4.07 1.59
C VAL A 15 9.82 -3.39 0.22
N LEU A 16 8.60 -3.16 -0.26
CA LEU A 16 8.37 -2.37 -1.47
C LEU A 16 8.38 -0.89 -1.11
N THR A 17 9.29 -0.15 -1.74
CA THR A 17 9.50 1.29 -1.52
C THR A 17 9.55 2.04 -2.85
N GLY A 18 9.21 3.33 -2.82
CA GLY A 18 9.30 4.23 -3.97
C GLY A 18 8.72 5.60 -3.62
N VAL A 19 8.67 6.51 -4.60
CA VAL A 19 8.11 7.86 -4.41
C VAL A 19 6.59 7.82 -4.29
N ASN A 20 5.92 7.21 -5.28
CA ASN A 20 4.51 6.85 -5.18
C ASN A 20 4.29 5.47 -5.82
N ILE A 21 4.28 4.44 -4.98
CA ILE A 21 4.18 3.04 -5.42
C ILE A 21 2.78 2.65 -5.92
N SER A 22 1.72 3.39 -5.52
CA SER A 22 0.35 3.13 -6.00
C SER A 22 0.25 3.29 -7.52
N ARG A 23 1.10 4.15 -8.09
CA ARG A 23 1.18 4.47 -9.52
C ARG A 23 2.14 3.58 -10.29
N TYR A 24 2.68 2.53 -9.67
CA TYR A 24 3.53 1.58 -10.40
C TYR A 24 2.75 1.01 -11.59
N GLU A 25 3.31 1.22 -12.78
CA GLU A 25 2.85 0.63 -14.02
C GLU A 25 4.07 0.37 -14.91
N SER A 26 4.28 -0.89 -15.30
CA SER A 26 5.36 -1.27 -16.18
C SER A 26 4.94 -2.49 -17.00
N GLU A 27 5.14 -2.44 -18.32
CA GLU A 27 4.77 -3.55 -19.21
C GLU A 27 3.30 -4.00 -19.05
N GLY A 28 2.39 -3.06 -18.76
CA GLY A 28 0.97 -3.33 -18.50
C GLY A 28 0.65 -3.93 -17.12
N LEU A 29 1.65 -4.11 -16.25
CA LEU A 29 1.46 -4.56 -14.87
C LEU A 29 1.24 -3.37 -13.94
N LYS A 30 0.07 -3.32 -13.31
CA LYS A 30 -0.23 -2.40 -12.21
C LYS A 30 0.37 -2.87 -10.89
N PHE A 31 0.41 -1.98 -9.91
CA PHE A 31 0.93 -2.26 -8.57
C PHE A 31 0.31 -3.51 -7.91
N SER A 32 -1.02 -3.66 -7.94
CA SER A 32 -1.72 -4.81 -7.36
C SER A 32 -1.26 -6.14 -7.97
N ALA A 33 -1.14 -6.21 -9.29
CA ALA A 33 -0.64 -7.39 -10.00
C ALA A 33 0.85 -7.66 -9.70
N LEU A 34 1.67 -6.63 -9.47
CA LEU A 34 3.04 -6.81 -8.99
C LEU A 34 3.05 -7.43 -7.59
N VAL A 35 2.23 -6.91 -6.67
CA VAL A 35 2.11 -7.45 -5.30
C VAL A 35 1.67 -8.91 -5.34
N ASP A 36 0.64 -9.25 -6.12
CA ASP A 36 0.16 -10.62 -6.29
C ASP A 36 1.26 -11.56 -6.81
N LYS A 37 1.99 -11.14 -7.87
CA LYS A 37 3.13 -11.90 -8.39
C LYS A 37 4.20 -12.16 -7.34
N ILE A 38 4.46 -11.20 -6.46
CA ILE A 38 5.47 -11.34 -5.40
C ILE A 38 4.95 -12.29 -4.31
N LEU A 39 3.71 -12.14 -3.87
CA LEU A 39 3.10 -12.99 -2.83
C LEU A 39 3.08 -14.47 -3.22
N ASN A 40 2.96 -14.78 -4.51
CA ASN A 40 2.98 -16.13 -5.06
C ASN A 40 4.39 -16.70 -5.32
N LEU A 41 5.48 -15.97 -5.03
CA LEU A 41 6.82 -16.54 -5.12
C LEU A 41 7.04 -17.58 -4.02
N ASP A 42 7.80 -18.62 -4.33
CA ASP A 42 8.23 -19.63 -3.35
C ASP A 42 9.15 -19.03 -2.28
N GLY A 43 9.14 -19.65 -1.10
CA GLY A 43 9.97 -19.28 0.04
C GLY A 43 9.21 -18.70 1.22
N ASP A 44 9.87 -18.73 2.38
CA ASP A 44 9.36 -18.22 3.65
C ASP A 44 9.84 -16.78 3.88
N PHE A 45 9.01 -15.84 3.46
CA PHE A 45 9.23 -14.40 3.59
C PHE A 45 7.91 -13.66 3.80
N ARG A 46 8.01 -12.44 4.33
CA ARG A 46 6.92 -11.48 4.44
C ARG A 46 7.12 -10.34 3.46
N LEU A 47 6.05 -9.92 2.79
CA LEU A 47 6.01 -8.73 1.94
C LEU A 47 5.43 -7.56 2.74
N ARG A 48 6.17 -6.46 2.82
CA ARG A 48 5.72 -5.20 3.41
C ARG A 48 5.62 -4.14 2.32
N ILE A 49 4.51 -3.43 2.32
CA ILE A 49 4.32 -2.23 1.51
C ILE A 49 4.65 -1.05 2.42
N SER A 50 5.51 -0.12 1.98
CA SER A 50 5.85 1.06 2.77
C SER A 50 4.73 2.11 2.72
N SER A 51 5.06 3.35 2.32
CA SER A 51 4.12 4.44 2.14
C SER A 51 3.42 4.33 0.79
N ILE A 52 2.09 4.46 0.80
CA ILE A 52 1.26 4.44 -0.40
C ILE A 52 0.18 5.54 -0.33
N GLU A 53 -0.09 6.17 -1.47
CA GLU A 53 -1.18 7.14 -1.58
C GLU A 53 -2.53 6.44 -1.84
N PRO A 54 -3.66 7.00 -1.36
CA PRO A 54 -5.01 6.46 -1.60
C PRO A 54 -5.48 6.43 -3.07
N ASP A 55 -4.75 7.02 -4.01
CA ASP A 55 -5.27 7.40 -5.34
C ASP A 55 -5.49 6.23 -6.33
N ARG A 56 -4.84 5.07 -6.13
CA ARG A 56 -4.80 3.99 -7.12
C ARG A 56 -5.04 2.58 -6.54
N PHE A 57 -5.78 2.48 -5.44
CA PHE A 57 -6.24 1.17 -4.95
C PHE A 57 -7.31 0.61 -5.89
N ASP A 58 -7.05 -0.56 -6.47
CA ASP A 58 -8.01 -1.28 -7.32
C ASP A 58 -8.62 -2.49 -6.59
N GLU A 59 -9.69 -3.04 -7.18
CA GLU A 59 -10.39 -4.22 -6.65
C GLU A 59 -9.44 -5.40 -6.40
N HIS A 60 -8.45 -5.58 -7.27
CA HIS A 60 -7.49 -6.67 -7.20
C HIS A 60 -6.61 -6.54 -5.95
N PHE A 61 -6.17 -5.34 -5.56
CA PHE A 61 -5.41 -5.16 -4.32
C PHE A 61 -6.19 -5.68 -3.10
N PHE A 62 -7.49 -5.38 -3.01
CA PHE A 62 -8.30 -5.78 -1.85
C PHE A 62 -8.43 -7.30 -1.71
N THR A 63 -8.32 -8.06 -2.79
CA THR A 63 -8.31 -9.54 -2.72
C THR A 63 -7.03 -10.08 -2.09
N LEU A 64 -5.95 -9.29 -2.03
CA LEU A 64 -4.63 -9.69 -1.52
C LEU A 64 -4.45 -9.42 -0.02
N VAL A 65 -5.31 -8.60 0.59
CA VAL A 65 -5.19 -8.12 1.98
C VAL A 65 -5.08 -9.26 3.01
N GLY A 66 -5.76 -10.38 2.76
CA GLY A 66 -5.74 -11.56 3.62
C GLY A 66 -4.60 -12.55 3.36
N HIS A 67 -3.71 -12.27 2.41
CA HIS A 67 -2.65 -13.20 2.03
C HIS A 67 -1.66 -13.40 3.19
N PRO A 68 -1.27 -14.65 3.54
CA PRO A 68 -0.44 -14.92 4.72
C PRO A 68 0.97 -14.30 4.65
N LYS A 69 1.50 -14.11 3.44
CA LYS A 69 2.79 -13.43 3.23
C LYS A 69 2.68 -11.90 3.24
N LEU A 70 1.49 -11.31 3.14
CA LEU A 70 1.34 -9.85 3.18
C LEU A 70 1.37 -9.39 4.64
N ALA A 71 2.27 -8.45 4.97
CA ALA A 71 2.28 -7.83 6.28
C ALA A 71 0.94 -7.11 6.52
N PRO A 72 0.27 -7.31 7.67
CA PRO A 72 -0.99 -6.64 7.99
C PRO A 72 -0.75 -5.19 8.43
N HIS A 73 -0.06 -4.42 7.59
CA HIS A 73 0.33 -3.04 7.84
C HIS A 73 0.40 -2.26 6.52
N LEU A 74 -0.16 -1.05 6.53
CA LEU A 74 0.03 -0.05 5.47
C LEU A 74 0.29 1.32 6.10
N HIS A 75 1.28 2.02 5.56
CA HIS A 75 1.39 3.46 5.76
C HIS A 75 0.60 4.16 4.66
N LEU A 76 -0.64 4.53 4.95
CA LEU A 76 -1.56 5.15 4.00
C LEU A 76 -1.49 6.68 4.16
N CYS A 77 -1.01 7.40 3.15
CA CYS A 77 -0.74 8.83 3.26
C CYS A 77 -2.03 9.66 3.22
N LEU A 78 -2.41 10.31 4.34
CA LEU A 78 -3.55 11.23 4.39
C LEU A 78 -3.13 12.69 4.26
N GLN A 79 -2.08 13.12 4.98
CA GLN A 79 -1.55 14.50 5.00
C GLN A 79 -2.46 15.54 5.67
N SER A 80 -3.78 15.48 5.47
CA SER A 80 -4.75 16.34 6.15
C SER A 80 -6.14 15.70 6.20
N GLY A 81 -6.88 15.91 7.28
CA GLY A 81 -8.29 15.50 7.37
C GLY A 81 -9.28 16.50 6.73
N SER A 82 -8.80 17.61 6.17
CA SER A 82 -9.64 18.63 5.55
C SER A 82 -9.59 18.55 4.03
N GLU A 83 -10.75 18.32 3.40
CA GLU A 83 -10.86 18.26 1.93
C GLU A 83 -10.37 19.54 1.26
N ARG A 84 -10.65 20.71 1.85
CA ARG A 84 -10.16 22.00 1.37
C ARG A 84 -8.62 22.04 1.36
N ILE A 85 -7.99 21.57 2.43
CA ILE A 85 -6.53 21.55 2.56
C ILE A 85 -5.91 20.51 1.60
N LEU A 86 -6.49 19.31 1.50
CA LEU A 86 -6.05 18.29 0.55
C LEU A 86 -6.05 18.80 -0.89
N LEU A 87 -7.11 19.52 -1.29
CA LEU A 87 -7.19 20.15 -2.60
C LEU A 87 -6.11 21.21 -2.80
N GLN A 88 -5.85 22.07 -1.79
CA GLN A 88 -4.76 23.06 -1.87
C GLN A 88 -3.37 22.41 -1.92
N MET A 89 -3.19 21.26 -1.26
CA MET A 89 -1.99 20.41 -1.36
C MET A 89 -1.89 19.66 -2.70
N ARG A 90 -2.86 19.83 -3.62
CA ARG A 90 -2.96 19.12 -4.90
C ARG A 90 -3.01 17.59 -4.75
N ARG A 91 -3.64 17.10 -3.67
CA ARG A 91 -3.92 15.68 -3.51
C ARG A 91 -5.09 15.29 -4.41
N MET A 92 -4.94 14.16 -5.10
CA MET A 92 -5.94 13.60 -6.02
C MET A 92 -6.86 12.60 -5.30
N TYR A 93 -6.99 12.73 -3.98
CA TYR A 93 -7.79 11.89 -3.10
C TYR A 93 -8.39 12.76 -1.98
N SER A 94 -9.48 12.26 -1.40
CA SER A 94 -10.20 12.86 -0.27
C SER A 94 -9.94 12.12 1.05
N ALA A 95 -10.27 12.75 2.17
CA ALA A 95 -10.26 12.06 3.46
C ALA A 95 -11.29 10.92 3.49
N LYS A 96 -12.39 11.07 2.73
CA LYS A 96 -13.37 10.00 2.53
C LYS A 96 -12.78 8.79 1.76
N ASP A 97 -11.96 9.01 0.73
CA ASP A 97 -11.31 7.92 -0.01
C ASP A 97 -10.37 7.13 0.91
N PHE A 98 -9.59 7.84 1.73
CA PHE A 98 -8.76 7.26 2.77
C PHE A 98 -9.58 6.36 3.72
N MET A 99 -10.69 6.89 4.27
CA MET A 99 -11.53 6.12 5.19
C MET A 99 -12.18 4.90 4.53
N THR A 100 -12.61 5.03 3.27
CA THR A 100 -13.18 3.92 2.49
C THR A 100 -12.18 2.78 2.34
N ILE A 101 -10.91 3.07 2.06
CA ILE A 101 -9.84 2.07 1.96
C ILE A 101 -9.61 1.39 3.31
N VAL A 102 -9.54 2.17 4.40
CA VAL A 102 -9.33 1.65 5.76
C VAL A 102 -10.47 0.70 6.16
N GLU A 103 -11.72 1.10 5.97
CA GLU A 103 -12.90 0.30 6.29
C GLU A 103 -12.93 -1.01 5.50
N ARG A 104 -12.64 -0.93 4.20
CA ARG A 104 -12.62 -2.08 3.32
C ARG A 104 -11.52 -3.09 3.65
N ILE A 105 -10.35 -2.64 4.04
CA ILE A 105 -9.27 -3.53 4.49
C ILE A 105 -9.61 -4.13 5.86
N ARG A 106 -10.15 -3.33 6.79
CA ARG A 106 -10.54 -3.81 8.11
C ARG A 106 -11.69 -4.82 8.08
N SER A 107 -12.56 -4.77 7.08
CA SER A 107 -13.61 -5.78 6.90
C SER A 107 -13.04 -7.16 6.54
N VAL A 108 -11.86 -7.21 5.93
CA VAL A 108 -11.12 -8.46 5.63
C VAL A 108 -10.23 -8.86 6.82
N ASN A 109 -9.51 -7.91 7.41
CA ASN A 109 -8.64 -8.12 8.56
C ASN A 109 -8.82 -6.99 9.60
N PRO A 110 -9.61 -7.21 10.66
CA PRO A 110 -9.85 -6.20 11.69
C PRO A 110 -8.60 -5.72 12.43
N ASN A 111 -7.55 -6.54 12.45
CA ASN A 111 -6.28 -6.25 13.10
C ASN A 111 -5.25 -5.59 12.16
N PHE A 112 -5.64 -5.24 10.94
CA PHE A 112 -4.75 -4.59 9.98
C PHE A 112 -4.33 -3.21 10.49
N ASN A 113 -3.02 -2.99 10.60
CA ASN A 113 -2.46 -1.76 11.15
C ASN A 113 -2.37 -0.67 10.08
N PHE A 114 -2.75 0.55 10.45
CA PHE A 114 -2.64 1.73 9.59
C PHE A 114 -1.79 2.79 10.27
N THR A 115 -0.82 3.32 9.54
CA THR A 115 -0.10 4.52 9.94
C THR A 115 -0.27 5.60 8.88
N THR A 116 -0.18 6.86 9.29
CA THR A 116 -0.32 8.01 8.38
C THR A 116 0.42 9.22 8.94
N ASP A 117 0.78 10.14 8.06
CA ASP A 117 1.37 11.42 8.41
C ASP A 117 0.33 12.55 8.25
N ILE A 118 0.40 13.56 9.11
CA ILE A 118 -0.47 14.74 9.08
C ILE A 118 0.39 16.01 9.12
N ILE A 119 0.11 16.93 8.22
CA ILE A 119 0.74 18.25 8.14
C ILE A 119 -0.23 19.28 8.73
N VAL A 120 0.15 19.83 9.88
CA VAL A 120 -0.58 20.92 10.54
C VAL A 120 -0.02 22.28 10.13
N GLY A 121 -0.84 23.33 10.18
CA GLY A 121 -0.40 24.70 9.84
C GLY A 121 -0.14 24.94 8.35
N PHE A 122 -0.81 24.19 7.47
CA PHE A 122 -0.72 24.40 6.02
C PHE A 122 -1.26 25.82 5.65
N PRO A 123 -0.48 26.64 4.91
CA PRO A 123 -0.83 28.03 4.57
C PRO A 123 -2.14 28.22 3.78
#